data_AF-A0A2G2G2D4-F1
#
_entry.id   AF-A0A2G2G2D4-F1
#
_cell.length_a   1.000
_cell.length_b   1.000
_cell.length_c   1.000
_cell.angle_alpha   90.00
_cell.angle_beta   90.00
_cell.angle_gamma   90.00
#
_symmetry.space_group_name_H-M   'P 1'
#
loop_
_entity.id
_entity.type
_entity.pdbx_description
1 polymer ?
#
loop_
_entity_poly.entity_id
_entity_poly.type
_entity_poly.pdbx_seq_one_letter_code
_entity_poly.pdbx_strand_id
1 'polypeptide(L)'
;MNEILFFNTPTIHLRFASNFAFEKISDLLQAKGMNPEIAISRAQKVFASEGEKASLYLHNLQRSFDKEVMQKVYSYIANKALFQEELSFSSYDQILRMMQQVYSVSLSEEELRELRRISQANHYGIALIC
;
A
#
# COMPACT_ATOMS: atom_id res chain seq x y z
N MET A 1 -29.32 19.78 13.76
CA MET A 1 -28.84 20.24 12.45
C MET A 1 -27.33 20.10 12.50
N ASN A 2 -26.78 19.00 11.98
CA ASN A 2 -25.33 18.79 11.95
C ASN A 2 -24.87 19.02 10.52
N GLU A 3 -24.15 20.13 10.34
CA GLU A 3 -23.55 20.50 9.06
C GLU A 3 -22.42 19.52 8.75
N ILE A 4 -22.63 18.72 7.69
CA ILE A 4 -21.58 17.95 7.05
C ILE A 4 -20.73 18.94 6.28
N LEU A 5 -19.57 19.30 6.83
CA LEU A 5 -18.55 20.08 6.14
C LEU A 5 -17.92 19.22 5.04
N PHE A 6 -18.42 19.37 3.81
CA PHE A 6 -17.73 18.91 2.61
C PHE A 6 -16.53 19.82 2.34
N PHE A 7 -15.37 19.47 2.89
CA PHE A 7 -14.10 20.02 2.42
C PHE A 7 -13.81 19.47 1.03
N ASN A 8 -14.10 20.25 -0.01
CA ASN A 8 -13.70 20.04 -1.40
C ASN A 8 -12.17 20.23 -1.60
N THR A 9 -11.36 19.50 -0.84
CA THR A 9 -9.89 19.39 -1.00
C THR A 9 -9.34 17.95 -0.98
N PRO A 10 -9.99 16.90 -1.54
CA PRO A 10 -9.35 15.58 -1.57
C PRO A 10 -8.18 15.53 -2.56
N THR A 11 -8.28 16.23 -3.69
CA THR A 11 -7.42 15.98 -4.86
C THR A 11 -5.97 16.39 -4.68
N ILE A 12 -5.68 17.42 -3.89
CA ILE A 12 -4.31 17.93 -3.68
C ILE A 12 -3.60 17.11 -2.61
N HIS A 13 -4.23 16.83 -1.48
CA HIS A 13 -3.64 15.96 -0.44
C HIS A 13 -3.50 14.51 -0.90
N LEU A 14 -4.44 13.98 -1.72
CA LEU A 14 -4.25 12.67 -2.36
C LEU A 14 -3.12 12.68 -3.39
N ARG A 15 -2.91 13.75 -4.17
CA ARG A 15 -1.77 13.82 -5.13
C ARG A 15 -0.41 13.94 -4.44
N PHE A 16 -0.31 14.64 -3.31
CA PHE A 16 0.94 14.69 -2.53
C PHE A 16 1.19 13.39 -1.77
N ALA A 17 0.14 12.72 -1.28
CA ALA A 17 0.27 11.38 -0.72
C ALA A 17 0.57 10.34 -1.82
N SER A 18 -0.02 10.45 -3.02
CA SER A 18 0.04 9.42 -4.08
C SER A 18 1.46 9.11 -4.54
N ASN A 19 2.39 10.06 -4.44
CA ASN A 19 3.76 9.82 -4.85
C ASN A 19 4.58 9.04 -3.82
N PHE A 20 4.24 9.08 -2.53
CA PHE A 20 5.08 8.49 -1.49
C PHE A 20 5.29 6.99 -1.68
N ALA A 21 4.23 6.23 -2.01
CA ALA A 21 4.34 4.81 -2.27
C ALA A 21 5.27 4.53 -3.47
N PHE A 22 5.07 5.24 -4.58
CA PHE A 22 5.87 5.07 -5.78
C PHE A 22 7.33 5.46 -5.59
N GLU A 23 7.58 6.59 -4.94
CA GLU A 23 8.92 7.08 -4.61
C GLU A 23 9.65 6.07 -3.73
N LYS A 24 8.99 5.58 -2.67
CA LYS A 24 9.56 4.57 -1.78
C LYS A 24 9.97 3.30 -2.53
N ILE A 25 9.09 2.79 -3.39
CA ILE A 25 9.38 1.57 -4.17
C ILE A 25 10.45 1.83 -5.23
N SER A 26 10.41 2.98 -5.90
CA SER A 26 11.42 3.41 -6.87
C SER A 26 12.80 3.51 -6.21
N ASP A 27 12.91 4.14 -5.05
CA ASP A 27 14.16 4.27 -4.28
C ASP A 27 14.72 2.90 -3.90
N LEU A 28 13.86 1.96 -3.49
CA LEU A 28 14.26 0.59 -3.17
C LEU A 28 14.75 -0.17 -4.41
N LEU A 29 14.18 0.08 -5.58
CA LEU A 29 14.64 -0.50 -6.84
C LEU A 29 15.97 0.12 -7.30
N GLN A 30 16.13 1.43 -7.17
CA GLN A 30 17.37 2.15 -7.47
C GLN A 30 18.51 1.70 -6.57
N ALA A 31 18.25 1.50 -5.27
CA ALA A 31 19.21 0.95 -4.32
C ALA A 31 19.68 -0.47 -4.69
N LYS A 32 18.92 -1.20 -5.53
CA LYS A 32 19.30 -2.50 -6.10
C LYS A 32 20.02 -2.37 -7.45
N GLY A 33 20.41 -1.16 -7.85
CA GLY A 33 21.14 -0.86 -9.09
C GLY A 33 20.25 -0.62 -10.31
N MET A 34 18.94 -0.43 -10.13
CA MET A 34 18.04 -0.14 -11.25
C MET A 34 18.19 1.31 -11.72
N ASN A 35 18.12 1.53 -13.03
CA ASN A 35 18.06 2.88 -13.60
C ASN A 35 16.82 3.63 -13.05
N PRO A 36 16.94 4.93 -12.70
CA PRO A 36 15.85 5.71 -12.11
C PRO A 36 14.55 5.74 -12.92
N GLU A 37 14.63 5.90 -14.24
CA GLU A 37 13.44 5.96 -15.11
C GLU A 37 12.73 4.60 -15.15
N ILE A 38 13.50 3.52 -15.21
CA ILE A 38 12.98 2.15 -15.16
C ILE A 38 12.37 1.87 -13.79
N ALA A 39 13.01 2.33 -12.70
CA ALA A 39 12.53 2.15 -11.33
C ALA A 39 11.18 2.84 -11.11
N ILE A 40 11.03 4.09 -11.59
CA ILE A 40 9.76 4.83 -11.55
C ILE A 40 8.69 4.07 -12.33
N SER A 41 9.00 3.65 -13.56
CA SER A 41 8.04 2.91 -14.39
C SER A 41 7.58 1.60 -13.75
N ARG A 42 8.50 0.84 -13.14
CA ARG A 42 8.15 -0.43 -12.45
C ARG A 42 7.41 -0.20 -11.15
N ALA A 43 7.77 0.83 -10.39
CA ALA A 43 7.04 1.23 -9.19
C ALA A 43 5.61 1.64 -9.54
N GLN A 44 5.36 2.29 -10.67
CA GLN A 44 3.99 2.58 -11.11
C GLN A 44 3.22 1.31 -11.47
N LYS A 45 3.86 0.40 -12.21
CA LYS A 45 3.22 -0.84 -12.68
C LYS A 45 2.83 -1.80 -11.57
N VAL A 46 3.63 -1.94 -10.50
CA VAL A 46 3.32 -2.91 -9.42
C VAL A 46 1.98 -2.61 -8.75
N PHE A 47 1.52 -1.36 -8.74
CA PHE A 47 0.22 -0.98 -8.19
C PHE A 47 -0.92 -0.97 -9.22
N ALA A 48 -0.65 -1.28 -10.49
CA ALA A 48 -1.64 -1.48 -11.55
C ALA A 48 -2.77 -0.43 -11.59
N SER A 49 -4.03 -0.89 -11.70
CA SER A 49 -5.25 -0.06 -11.67
C SER A 49 -5.50 0.65 -10.34
N GLU A 50 -4.72 0.31 -9.31
CA GLU A 50 -4.83 0.80 -7.95
C GLU A 50 -3.78 1.88 -7.61
N GLY A 51 -2.98 2.30 -8.61
CA GLY A 51 -1.85 3.22 -8.42
C GLY A 51 -2.20 4.53 -7.72
N GLU A 52 -3.30 5.19 -8.09
CA GLU A 52 -3.72 6.46 -7.48
C GLU A 52 -4.01 6.34 -5.98
N LYS A 53 -4.32 5.13 -5.50
CA LYS A 53 -4.70 4.84 -4.12
C LYS A 53 -3.62 4.10 -3.34
N ALA A 54 -2.49 3.77 -3.96
CA ALA A 54 -1.41 2.98 -3.34
C ALA A 54 -0.97 3.54 -1.98
N SER A 55 -0.78 4.85 -1.88
CA SER A 55 -0.38 5.49 -0.62
C SER A 55 -1.45 5.46 0.46
N LEU A 56 -2.73 5.51 0.09
CA LEU A 56 -3.83 5.31 1.03
C LEU A 56 -3.83 3.87 1.56
N TYR A 57 -3.60 2.89 0.69
CA TYR A 57 -3.62 1.48 1.07
C TYR A 57 -2.46 1.14 2.00
N LEU A 58 -1.27 1.67 1.71
CA LEU A 58 -0.11 1.55 2.59
C LEU A 58 -0.28 2.34 3.89
N HIS A 59 -0.99 3.47 3.87
CA HIS A 59 -1.36 4.18 5.09
C HIS A 59 -2.24 3.32 6.00
N ASN A 60 -3.28 2.68 5.44
CA ASN A 60 -4.17 1.79 6.20
C ASN A 60 -3.41 0.60 6.80
N LEU A 61 -2.44 0.02 6.09
CA LEU A 61 -1.57 -1.03 6.63
C LEU A 61 -0.64 -0.51 7.75
N GLN A 62 0.02 0.63 7.53
CA GLN A 62 0.96 1.20 8.51
C GLN A 62 0.30 1.60 9.84
N ARG A 63 -1.01 1.83 9.85
CA ARG A 63 -1.78 2.11 11.07
C ARG A 63 -1.93 0.87 11.96
N SER A 64 -2.03 -0.30 11.36
CA SER A 64 -2.38 -1.54 12.07
C SER A 64 -1.18 -2.43 12.32
N PHE A 65 -0.05 -2.19 11.62
CA PHE A 65 1.16 -2.98 11.71
C PHE A 65 2.36 -2.13 12.09
N ASP A 66 3.29 -2.72 12.84
CA ASP A 66 4.48 -2.01 13.27
C ASP A 66 5.43 -1.65 12.11
N LYS A 67 6.44 -0.84 12.44
CA LYS A 67 7.41 -0.35 11.47
C LYS A 67 8.26 -1.47 10.86
N GLU A 68 8.57 -2.53 11.60
CA GLU A 68 9.39 -3.65 11.11
C GLU A 68 8.62 -4.47 10.06
N VAL A 69 7.36 -4.78 10.35
CA VAL A 69 6.43 -5.41 9.41
C VAL A 69 6.27 -4.56 8.16
N MET A 70 6.09 -3.24 8.31
CA MET A 70 5.96 -2.35 7.16
C MET A 70 7.22 -2.29 6.28
N GLN A 71 8.43 -2.39 6.86
CA GLN A 71 9.66 -2.48 6.06
C GLN A 71 9.69 -3.74 5.20
N LYS A 72 9.23 -4.87 5.74
CA LYS A 72 9.09 -6.12 5.00
C LYS A 72 8.01 -6.03 3.92
N VAL A 73 6.89 -5.34 4.18
CA VAL A 73 5.86 -5.03 3.16
C VAL A 73 6.46 -4.22 2.00
N TYR A 74 7.18 -3.13 2.26
CA TYR A 74 7.82 -2.36 1.18
C TYR A 74 8.84 -3.19 0.40
N SER A 75 9.60 -4.05 1.08
CA SER A 75 10.56 -4.95 0.44
C SER A 75 9.87 -6.00 -0.44
N TYR A 76 8.73 -6.52 0.02
CA TYR A 76 7.89 -7.42 -0.74
C TYR A 76 7.38 -6.78 -2.02
N ILE A 77 6.80 -5.57 -1.92
CA ILE A 77 6.28 -4.83 -3.06
C ILE A 77 7.42 -4.49 -4.04
N ALA A 78 8.59 -4.09 -3.54
CA ALA A 78 9.76 -3.83 -4.39
C ALA A 78 10.21 -5.09 -5.15
N ASN A 79 10.17 -6.26 -4.51
CA ASN A 79 10.43 -7.53 -5.21
C ASN A 79 9.37 -7.82 -6.27
N LYS A 80 8.09 -7.60 -6.01
CA LYS A 80 7.03 -7.76 -7.02
C LYS A 80 7.22 -6.80 -8.19
N ALA A 81 7.58 -5.54 -7.92
CA ALA A 81 7.92 -4.56 -8.94
C ALA A 81 9.15 -4.98 -9.78
N LEU A 82 10.16 -5.60 -9.16
CA LEU A 82 11.34 -6.12 -9.86
C LEU A 82 10.94 -7.18 -10.92
N PHE A 83 10.01 -8.07 -10.56
CA PHE A 83 9.49 -9.11 -11.46
C PHE A 83 8.30 -8.66 -12.31
N GLN A 84 7.91 -7.38 -12.23
CA GLN A 84 6.78 -6.81 -12.96
C GLN A 84 5.46 -7.53 -12.66
N GLU A 85 5.29 -7.98 -11.42
CA GLU A 85 4.05 -8.56 -10.92
C GLU A 85 3.15 -7.48 -10.32
N GLU A 86 1.89 -7.43 -10.75
CA GLU A 86 0.90 -6.48 -10.25
C GLU A 86 0.30 -6.92 -8.92
N LEU A 87 -0.02 -5.94 -8.07
CA LEU A 87 -0.67 -6.12 -6.77
C LEU A 87 -2.01 -5.40 -6.74
N SER A 88 -2.96 -6.03 -6.06
CA SER A 88 -4.29 -5.55 -5.75
C SER A 88 -4.50 -5.58 -4.24
N PHE A 89 -4.48 -4.40 -3.64
CA PHE A 89 -4.77 -4.12 -2.24
C PHE A 89 -6.26 -3.98 -1.96
N SER A 90 -7.13 -4.00 -2.97
CA SER A 90 -8.57 -4.17 -2.76
C SER A 90 -8.95 -5.63 -2.48
N SER A 91 -8.10 -6.60 -2.87
CA SER A 91 -8.32 -8.02 -2.64
C SER A 91 -7.79 -8.49 -1.28
N TYR A 92 -8.68 -9.05 -0.46
CA TYR A 92 -8.31 -9.66 0.82
C TYR A 92 -7.28 -10.78 0.65
N ASP A 93 -7.46 -11.65 -0.36
CA ASP A 93 -6.57 -12.79 -0.58
C ASP A 93 -5.15 -12.34 -0.94
N GLN A 94 -5.01 -11.26 -1.72
CA GLN A 94 -3.69 -10.73 -2.07
C GLN A 94 -3.00 -10.09 -0.87
N ILE A 95 -3.72 -9.28 -0.07
CA ILE A 95 -3.19 -8.72 1.18
C ILE A 95 -2.79 -9.86 2.12
N LEU A 96 -3.64 -10.88 2.29
CA LEU A 96 -3.36 -12.01 3.16
C LEU A 96 -2.08 -12.74 2.74
N ARG A 97 -1.91 -13.05 1.45
CA ARG A 97 -0.70 -13.72 0.93
C ARG A 97 0.55 -12.88 1.16
N MET A 98 0.48 -11.58 0.91
CA MET A 98 1.59 -10.66 1.20
C MET A 98 1.94 -10.71 2.69
N MET A 99 0.96 -10.60 3.57
CA MET A 99 1.19 -10.55 5.01
C MET A 99 1.72 -11.89 5.56
N GLN A 100 1.25 -13.02 5.03
CA GLN A 100 1.79 -14.34 5.36
C GLN A 100 3.25 -14.53 4.90
N GLN A 101 3.69 -13.84 3.85
CA GLN A 101 5.08 -13.88 3.40
C GLN A 101 5.98 -12.90 4.17
N VAL A 102 5.40 -11.82 4.66
CA VAL A 102 6.09 -10.81 5.49
C VAL A 102 6.27 -11.30 6.92
N TYR A 103 5.30 -12.02 7.47
CA TYR A 103 5.38 -12.57 8.81
C TYR A 103 6.17 -13.88 8.85
N SER A 104 7.03 -14.01 9.86
CA SER A 104 7.74 -15.27 10.18
C SER A 104 6.90 -16.23 11.02
N VAL A 105 5.77 -15.77 11.56
CA VAL A 105 4.82 -16.52 12.40
C VAL A 105 3.41 -16.43 11.79
N SER A 106 2.53 -17.37 12.14
CA SER A 106 1.13 -17.30 11.72
C SER A 106 0.46 -16.03 12.25
N LEU A 107 -0.31 -15.35 11.38
CA LEU A 107 -1.17 -14.24 11.78
C LEU A 107 -2.21 -14.69 12.80
N SER A 108 -2.43 -13.88 13.83
CA SER A 108 -3.48 -14.04 14.82
C SER A 108 -4.87 -13.73 14.26
N GLU A 109 -5.92 -14.21 14.93
CA GLU A 109 -7.32 -13.89 14.58
C GLU A 109 -7.63 -12.39 14.61
N GLU A 110 -6.92 -11.61 15.42
CA GLU A 110 -7.05 -10.15 15.44
C GLU A 110 -6.44 -9.52 14.18
N GLU A 111 -5.22 -9.92 13.82
CA GLU A 111 -4.56 -9.46 12.59
C GLU A 111 -5.36 -9.85 11.35
N LEU A 112 -5.90 -11.08 11.29
CA LEU A 112 -6.75 -11.52 10.18
C LEU A 112 -8.03 -10.68 10.04
N ARG A 113 -8.67 -10.33 11.16
CA ARG A 113 -9.84 -9.43 11.16
C ARG A 113 -9.46 -8.03 10.68
N GLU A 114 -8.30 -7.54 11.09
CA GLU A 114 -7.81 -6.22 10.69
C GLU A 114 -7.43 -6.18 9.21
N LEU A 115 -6.81 -7.23 8.66
CA LEU A 115 -6.57 -7.34 7.21
C LEU A 115 -7.87 -7.31 6.41
N ARG A 116 -8.93 -7.95 6.91
CA ARG A 116 -10.26 -7.90 6.27
C ARG A 116 -10.82 -6.49 6.28
N ARG A 117 -10.73 -5.79 7.41
CA ARG A 117 -11.15 -4.38 7.54
C ARG A 117 -10.38 -3.47 6.59
N ILE A 118 -9.06 -3.63 6.50
CA ILE A 118 -8.18 -2.87 5.61
C ILE A 118 -8.54 -3.12 4.15
N SER A 119 -8.70 -4.39 3.73
CA SER A 119 -9.13 -4.72 2.36
C SER A 119 -10.46 -4.07 2.00
N GLN A 120 -11.44 -4.07 2.90
CA GLN A 120 -12.71 -3.40 2.68
C GLN A 120 -12.55 -1.87 2.57
N ALA A 121 -11.78 -1.26 3.48
CA ALA A 121 -11.50 0.18 3.42
C ALA A 121 -10.80 0.56 2.11
N ASN A 122 -9.82 -0.23 1.67
CA ASN A 122 -9.11 -0.04 0.42
C ASN A 122 -10.04 -0.17 -0.79
N HIS A 123 -10.90 -1.19 -0.81
CA HIS A 123 -11.91 -1.38 -1.86
C HIS A 123 -12.75 -0.12 -2.07
N TYR A 124 -13.17 0.53 -0.98
CA TYR A 124 -13.95 1.77 -1.03
C TYR A 124 -13.11 3.05 -1.07
N GLY A 125 -11.78 2.97 -1.04
CA GLY A 125 -10.90 4.13 -1.01
C GLY A 125 -11.04 4.98 0.27
N ILE A 126 -11.28 4.33 1.41
CA ILE A 126 -11.50 4.96 2.71
C ILE A 126 -10.22 4.90 3.55
N ALA A 127 -9.86 6.02 4.17
CA ALA A 127 -8.83 6.06 5.20
C ALA A 127 -9.39 5.58 6.53
N LEU A 128 -8.70 4.66 7.20
CA LEU A 128 -9.04 4.26 8.56
C LEU A 128 -8.53 5.32 9.54
N ILE A 129 -9.47 5.99 10.23
CA ILE A 129 -9.20 6.99 11.29
C ILE A 129 -9.53 6.34 12.64
N CYS A 130 -8.63 6.50 13.61
CA CYS A 130 -8.86 6.18 15.03
C CYS A 130 -9.12 7.46 15.79
#